data_AF-A0A5C7LMY1-F1
#
_entry.id   AF-A0A5C7LMY1-F1
#
_cell.length_a   1.000
_cell.length_b   1.000
_cell.length_c   1.000
_cell.angle_alpha   90.00
_cell.angle_beta   90.00
_cell.angle_gamma   90.00
#
_symmetry.space_group_name_H-M   'P 1'
#
loop_
_entity.id
_entity.type
_entity.pdbx_description
1 polymer ?
#
loop_
_entity_poly.entity_id
_entity_poly.type
_entity_poly.pdbx_seq_one_letter_code
_entity_poly.pdbx_strand_id
1 'polypeptide(L)'
;MPELTRVVIVNDGKVTEYWANSWELSEQDDGRTLKLFGSGDGVLARKDRDVALARDLNSVSFEKIITAAMSESDKDFQTVSWLSKTTGLSEDIVRFTLEKSSLVRRPVIDAAQYDDWWRLASLGMTRKERRIWWQSLIFGRTLRGRR
;
A
#
# COMPACT_ATOMS: atom_id res chain seq x y z
N MET A 1 16.47 -23.26 7.32
CA MET A 1 16.54 -22.19 8.33
C MET A 1 15.80 -20.98 7.76
N PRO A 2 15.06 -20.20 8.57
CA PRO A 2 14.45 -18.97 8.07
C PRO A 2 15.54 -18.00 7.60
N GLU A 3 15.32 -17.33 6.46
CA GLU A 3 16.20 -16.28 5.96
C GLU A 3 16.01 -15.02 6.81
N LEU A 4 17.10 -14.52 7.39
CA LEU A 4 17.07 -13.29 8.17
C LEU A 4 16.93 -12.11 7.19
N THR A 5 15.85 -11.35 7.31
CA THR A 5 15.57 -10.21 6.41
C THR A 5 15.37 -8.88 7.13
N ARG A 6 15.23 -8.93 8.46
CA ARG A 6 15.02 -7.76 9.32
C ARG A 6 15.99 -7.76 10.50
N VAL A 7 16.66 -6.62 10.69
CA VAL A 7 17.43 -6.31 11.89
C VAL A 7 16.72 -5.17 12.64
N VAL A 8 16.50 -5.35 13.93
CA VAL A 8 15.87 -4.35 14.79
C VAL A 8 16.89 -3.88 15.81
N ILE A 9 17.18 -2.58 15.82
CA ILE A 9 18.04 -1.94 16.81
C ILE A 9 17.17 -1.11 17.74
N VAL A 10 17.30 -1.38 19.04
CA VAL A 10 16.61 -0.62 20.10
C VAL A 10 17.65 0.19 20.85
N ASN A 11 17.54 1.51 20.81
CA ASN A 11 18.43 2.42 21.53
C ASN A 11 17.64 3.56 22.17
N ASP A 12 17.84 3.81 23.46
CA ASP A 12 17.13 4.83 24.23
C ASP A 12 15.59 4.81 24.05
N GLY A 13 15.02 3.61 24.02
CA GLY A 13 13.57 3.40 23.79
C GLY A 13 13.11 3.68 22.35
N LYS A 14 14.01 4.06 21.44
CA LYS A 14 13.72 4.20 20.01
C LYS A 14 14.02 2.90 19.29
N VAL A 15 13.08 2.47 18.47
CA VAL A 15 13.21 1.28 17.63
C VAL A 15 13.55 1.72 16.20
N THR A 16 14.64 1.20 15.65
CA THR A 16 15.00 1.38 14.24
C THR A 16 15.04 0.02 13.57
N GLU A 17 14.32 -0.11 12.46
CA GLU A 17 14.29 -1.34 11.66
C GLU A 17 15.10 -1.17 10.38
N TYR A 18 15.94 -2.15 10.09
CA TYR A 18 16.68 -2.26 8.84
C TYR A 18 16.25 -3.53 8.11
N TRP A 19 16.12 -3.41 6.79
CA TRP A 19 15.60 -4.46 5.94
C TRP A 19 16.57 -4.74 4.80
N ALA A 20 16.78 -6.01 4.50
CA ALA A 20 17.58 -6.49 3.37
C ALA A 20 17.12 -7.89 2.98
N ASN A 21 17.53 -8.36 1.80
CA ASN A 21 17.22 -9.71 1.36
C ASN A 21 18.11 -10.74 2.08
N SER A 22 19.36 -10.36 2.35
CA SER A 22 20.30 -11.17 3.12
C SER A 22 21.22 -10.29 3.98
N TRP A 23 21.84 -10.91 4.98
CA TRP A 23 22.77 -10.25 5.89
C TRP A 23 24.06 -11.05 6.02
N GLU A 24 25.19 -10.35 6.00
CA GLU A 24 26.49 -10.88 6.35
C GLU A 24 26.96 -10.24 7.66
N LEU A 25 27.47 -11.06 8.58
CA LEU A 25 28.03 -10.61 9.86
C LEU A 25 29.55 -10.65 9.82
N SER A 26 30.18 -9.59 10.34
CA SER A 26 31.62 -9.53 10.52
C SER A 26 31.96 -8.96 11.90
N GLU A 27 32.72 -9.72 12.68
CA GLU A 27 33.28 -9.28 13.95
C GLU A 27 34.67 -8.68 13.73
N GLN A 28 34.95 -7.57 14.39
CA GLN A 28 36.23 -6.86 14.35
C GLN A 28 36.64 -6.41 15.76
N ASP A 29 37.90 -5.96 15.88
CA ASP A 29 38.46 -5.38 17.10
C ASP A 29 38.34 -6.29 18.32
N ASP A 30 38.74 -7.56 18.16
CA ASP A 30 38.64 -8.61 19.19
C ASP A 30 37.22 -8.76 19.77
N GLY A 31 36.21 -8.65 18.91
CA GLY A 31 34.79 -8.83 19.25
C GLY A 31 34.11 -7.56 19.78
N ARG A 32 34.80 -6.41 19.78
CA ARG A 32 34.21 -5.13 20.22
C ARG A 32 33.31 -4.49 19.16
N THR A 33 33.49 -4.87 17.90
CA THR A 33 32.74 -4.32 16.78
C THR A 33 32.03 -5.44 16.04
N LEU A 34 30.70 -5.36 15.97
CA LEU A 34 29.88 -6.20 15.08
C LEU A 34 29.37 -5.37 13.91
N LYS A 35 29.69 -5.79 12.69
CA LYS A 35 29.18 -5.20 11.45
C LYS A 35 28.14 -6.11 10.83
N LEU A 36 27.06 -5.49 10.37
CA LEU A 36 25.95 -6.13 9.67
C LEU A 36 25.86 -5.51 8.27
N PHE A 37 26.18 -6.30 7.25
CA PHE A 37 26.09 -5.86 5.86
C PHE A 37 24.81 -6.42 5.24
N GLY A 38 23.86 -5.54 4.96
CA GLY A 38 22.63 -5.90 4.25
C GLY A 38 22.85 -5.88 2.74
N SER A 39 22.39 -6.91 2.04
CA SER A 39 22.34 -6.96 0.58
C SER A 39 20.90 -6.98 0.07
N GLY A 40 20.60 -6.18 -0.95
CA GLY A 40 19.24 -5.95 -1.44
C GLY A 40 18.45 -4.93 -0.62
N ASP A 41 17.22 -4.66 -1.03
CA ASP A 41 16.37 -3.59 -0.44
C ASP A 41 15.35 -4.11 0.60
N GLY A 42 15.19 -5.43 0.72
CA GLY A 42 14.26 -6.05 1.66
C GLY A 42 12.78 -5.73 1.42
N VAL A 43 12.43 -5.21 0.23
CA VAL A 43 11.06 -4.73 -0.06
C VAL A 43 10.05 -5.86 0.04
N LEU A 44 10.37 -7.03 -0.51
CA LEU A 44 9.46 -8.19 -0.46
C LEU A 44 9.23 -8.66 0.98
N ALA A 45 10.31 -8.78 1.77
CA ALA A 45 10.21 -9.19 3.17
C ALA A 45 9.39 -8.20 4.02
N ARG A 46 9.57 -6.90 3.77
CA ARG A 46 8.76 -5.85 4.42
C ARG A 46 7.29 -5.98 4.07
N LYS A 47 6.99 -6.16 2.78
CA LYS A 47 5.62 -6.35 2.29
C LYS A 47 4.98 -7.59 2.90
N ASP A 48 5.68 -8.71 2.93
CA ASP A 48 5.17 -9.97 3.49
C ASP A 48 4.88 -9.83 4.99
N ARG A 49 5.76 -9.15 5.73
CA ARG A 49 5.53 -8.83 7.15
C ARG A 49 4.33 -7.91 7.34
N ASP A 50 4.19 -6.87 6.52
CA ASP A 50 3.07 -5.93 6.63
C ASP A 50 1.73 -6.63 6.32
N VAL A 51 1.72 -7.53 5.35
CA VAL A 51 0.56 -8.38 5.06
C VAL A 51 0.27 -9.35 6.21
N ALA A 52 1.29 -9.98 6.80
CA ALA A 52 1.11 -10.86 7.96
C ALA A 52 0.57 -10.08 9.16
N LEU A 53 1.15 -8.91 9.46
CA LEU A 53 0.69 -7.99 10.48
C LEU A 53 -0.75 -7.54 10.22
N ALA A 54 -1.12 -7.29 8.97
CA ALA A 54 -2.50 -6.93 8.61
C ALA A 54 -3.50 -8.08 8.82
N ARG A 55 -3.06 -9.33 8.72
CA ARG A 55 -3.89 -10.51 9.04
C ARG A 55 -4.05 -10.67 10.55
N ASP A 56 -2.96 -10.46 11.29
CA ASP A 56 -2.94 -10.60 12.75
C ASP A 56 -3.70 -9.46 13.44
N LEU A 57 -3.51 -8.22 12.96
CA LEU A 57 -4.27 -7.04 13.35
C LEU A 57 -5.57 -6.98 12.56
N ASN A 58 -6.49 -7.91 12.81
CA ASN A 58 -7.88 -7.96 12.33
C ASN A 58 -8.22 -6.99 11.19
N SER A 59 -8.15 -7.47 9.94
CA SER A 59 -8.37 -6.71 8.70
C SER A 59 -9.66 -5.88 8.67
N VAL A 60 -10.68 -6.29 9.43
CA VAL A 60 -11.94 -5.57 9.63
C VAL A 60 -11.73 -4.19 10.25
N SER A 61 -10.68 -4.02 11.06
CA SER A 61 -10.33 -2.73 11.68
C SER A 61 -9.76 -1.74 10.65
N PHE A 62 -8.82 -2.19 9.80
CA PHE A 62 -8.24 -1.36 8.74
C PHE A 62 -9.26 -0.98 7.68
N GLU A 63 -10.18 -1.88 7.33
CA GLU A 63 -11.24 -1.58 6.36
C GLU A 63 -12.13 -0.44 6.86
N LYS A 64 -12.45 -0.39 8.17
CA LYS A 64 -13.21 0.71 8.77
C LYS A 64 -12.42 2.02 8.76
N ILE A 65 -11.13 1.99 9.08
CA ILE A 65 -10.25 3.16 9.08
C ILE A 65 -10.17 3.77 7.67
N ILE A 66 -9.94 2.93 6.66
CA ILE A 66 -9.87 3.36 5.26
C ILE A 66 -11.24 3.91 4.81
N THR A 67 -12.33 3.23 5.14
CA THR A 67 -13.69 3.69 4.77
C THR A 67 -14.05 5.03 5.42
N ALA A 68 -13.66 5.25 6.68
CA ALA A 68 -13.86 6.51 7.38
C ALA A 68 -13.06 7.64 6.71
N ALA A 69 -11.76 7.42 6.46
CA ALA A 69 -10.91 8.40 5.76
C ALA A 69 -11.45 8.75 4.37
N MET A 70 -11.99 7.77 3.63
CA MET A 70 -12.61 8.02 2.34
C MET A 70 -13.96 8.74 2.41
N SER A 71 -14.69 8.59 3.52
CA SER A 71 -15.99 9.25 3.73
C SER A 71 -15.84 10.71 4.14
N GLU A 72 -14.79 11.03 4.90
CA GLU A 72 -14.43 12.40 5.29
C GLU A 72 -13.82 13.22 4.14
N SER A 73 -13.40 12.54 3.08
CA SER A 73 -12.83 13.17 1.89
C SER A 73 -13.91 13.62 0.90
N ASP A 74 -13.85 14.89 0.52
CA ASP A 74 -14.66 15.47 -0.56
C ASP A 74 -14.28 14.95 -1.95
N LYS A 75 -13.14 14.26 -2.09
CA LYS A 75 -12.67 13.72 -3.37
C LYS A 75 -13.36 12.41 -3.73
N ASP A 76 -13.72 12.28 -5.01
CA ASP A 76 -14.32 11.08 -5.60
C ASP A 76 -13.38 9.86 -5.58
N PHE A 77 -12.05 10.08 -5.61
CA PHE A 77 -11.03 9.03 -5.50
C PHE A 77 -9.84 9.50 -4.68
N GLN A 78 -9.08 8.52 -4.20
CA GLN A 78 -7.85 8.72 -3.46
C GLN A 78 -6.79 7.74 -3.95
N THR A 79 -5.52 8.11 -3.76
CA THR A 79 -4.38 7.24 -4.06
C THR A 79 -3.99 6.43 -2.84
N VAL A 80 -3.29 5.30 -3.03
CA VAL A 80 -2.71 4.51 -1.92
C VAL A 80 -1.83 5.40 -1.05
N SER A 81 -1.02 6.26 -1.66
CA SER A 81 -0.11 7.15 -0.93
C SER A 81 -0.86 8.17 -0.07
N TRP A 82 -1.97 8.72 -0.56
CA TRP A 82 -2.80 9.62 0.24
C TRP A 82 -3.44 8.86 1.43
N LEU A 83 -3.98 7.66 1.19
CA LEU A 83 -4.58 6.84 2.24
C LEU A 83 -3.55 6.46 3.30
N SER A 84 -2.35 6.07 2.90
CA SER A 84 -1.24 5.78 3.81
C SER A 84 -0.91 6.99 4.70
N LYS A 85 -0.74 8.18 4.10
CA LYS A 85 -0.47 9.42 4.86
C LYS A 85 -1.60 9.82 5.81
N THR A 86 -2.85 9.62 5.40
CA THR A 86 -4.03 10.04 6.18
C THR A 86 -4.32 9.08 7.32
N THR A 87 -4.17 7.78 7.09
CA THR A 87 -4.49 6.73 8.07
C THR A 87 -3.31 6.34 8.96
N GLY A 88 -2.08 6.74 8.58
CA GLY A 88 -0.85 6.29 9.23
C GLY A 88 -0.48 4.83 8.93
N LEU A 89 -1.27 4.13 8.12
CA LEU A 89 -0.99 2.76 7.69
C LEU A 89 0.08 2.75 6.60
N SER A 90 0.88 1.67 6.52
CA SER A 90 1.80 1.51 5.39
C SER A 90 1.03 1.34 4.08
N GLU A 91 1.63 1.74 2.96
CA GLU A 91 1.01 1.56 1.64
C GLU A 91 0.69 0.09 1.34
N ASP A 92 1.48 -0.85 1.87
CA ASP A 92 1.25 -2.29 1.70
C ASP A 92 0.01 -2.77 2.46
N ILE A 93 -0.19 -2.31 3.70
CA ILE A 93 -1.42 -2.58 4.46
C ILE A 93 -2.62 -1.99 3.73
N VAL A 94 -2.52 -0.75 3.24
CA VAL A 94 -3.58 -0.10 2.47
C VAL A 94 -3.93 -0.92 1.22
N ARG A 95 -2.95 -1.33 0.41
CA ARG A 95 -3.18 -2.17 -0.78
C ARG A 95 -3.82 -3.51 -0.41
N PHE A 96 -3.32 -4.17 0.62
CA PHE A 96 -3.86 -5.45 1.08
C PHE A 96 -5.32 -5.33 1.53
N THR A 97 -5.64 -4.31 2.33
CA THR A 97 -7.01 -4.07 2.80
C THR A 97 -7.94 -3.73 1.63
N LEU A 98 -7.50 -2.91 0.67
CA LEU A 98 -8.28 -2.58 -0.52
C LEU A 98 -8.56 -3.80 -1.40
N GLU A 99 -7.59 -4.69 -1.57
CA GLU A 99 -7.75 -5.92 -2.35
C GLU A 99 -8.75 -6.89 -1.71
N LYS A 100 -8.81 -6.92 -0.37
CA LYS A 100 -9.71 -7.81 0.39
C LYS A 100 -11.06 -7.18 0.71
N SER A 101 -11.17 -5.85 0.67
CA SER A 101 -12.37 -5.13 1.03
C SER A 101 -13.43 -5.22 -0.06
N SER A 102 -14.66 -5.51 0.34
CA SER A 102 -15.85 -5.41 -0.52
C SER A 102 -16.59 -4.07 -0.33
N LEU A 103 -16.23 -3.31 0.72
CA LEU A 103 -16.86 -2.06 1.11
C LEU A 103 -16.24 -0.85 0.41
N VAL A 104 -14.96 -0.93 0.02
CA VAL A 104 -14.30 0.13 -0.75
C VAL A 104 -14.73 0.04 -2.22
N ARG A 105 -15.92 0.57 -2.50
CA ARG A 105 -16.52 0.63 -3.85
C ARG A 105 -15.96 1.76 -4.72
N ARG A 106 -15.13 2.63 -4.14
CA ARG A 106 -14.47 3.72 -4.85
C ARG A 106 -13.08 3.23 -5.25
N PRO A 107 -12.73 3.34 -6.53
CA PRO A 107 -11.46 2.85 -6.99
C PRO A 107 -10.30 3.71 -6.53
N VAL A 108 -9.26 3.04 -6.08
CA VAL A 108 -7.98 3.66 -5.76
C VAL A 108 -7.17 3.68 -7.04
N ILE A 109 -7.08 4.86 -7.63
CA ILE A 109 -6.48 5.07 -8.95
C ILE A 109 -5.04 5.56 -8.81
N ASP A 110 -4.23 5.23 -9.80
CA ASP A 110 -2.90 5.82 -9.92
C ASP A 110 -3.03 7.32 -10.31
N ALA A 111 -2.05 8.15 -9.96
CA ALA A 111 -2.16 9.60 -10.12
C ALA A 111 -2.48 10.04 -11.57
N ALA A 112 -1.97 9.31 -12.56
CA ALA A 112 -2.25 9.58 -13.98
C ALA A 112 -3.71 9.32 -14.38
N GLN A 113 -4.37 8.34 -13.78
CA GLN A 113 -5.79 8.05 -14.03
C GLN A 113 -6.70 9.05 -13.28
N TYR A 114 -6.21 9.67 -12.21
CA TYR A 114 -6.89 10.75 -11.49
C TYR A 114 -6.96 12.02 -12.32
N ASP A 115 -5.87 12.37 -13.01
CA ASP A 115 -5.84 13.55 -13.88
C ASP A 115 -6.84 13.41 -15.05
N ASP A 116 -6.99 12.21 -15.59
CA ASP A 116 -7.92 11.94 -16.69
C ASP A 116 -9.39 12.07 -16.25
N TRP A 117 -9.72 11.67 -15.01
CA TRP A 117 -11.08 11.89 -14.45
C TRP A 117 -11.43 13.38 -14.34
N TRP A 118 -10.47 14.22 -13.93
CA TRP A 118 -10.69 15.67 -13.84
C TRP A 118 -10.76 16.33 -15.21
N ARG A 119 -10.03 15.83 -16.22
CA ARG A 119 -10.26 16.24 -17.62
C ARG A 119 -11.71 16.00 -18.04
N LEU A 120 -12.27 14.83 -17.73
CA LEU A 120 -13.67 14.54 -18.03
C LEU A 120 -14.65 15.44 -17.27
N ALA A 121 -14.33 15.81 -16.02
CA ALA A 121 -15.11 16.78 -15.28
C ALA A 121 -15.11 18.16 -15.94
N SER A 122 -13.95 18.60 -16.46
CA SER A 122 -13.84 19.86 -17.21
C SER A 122 -14.56 19.86 -18.56
N LEU A 123 -14.88 18.67 -19.09
CA LEU A 123 -15.69 18.48 -20.31
C LEU A 123 -17.20 18.50 -20.05
N GLY A 124 -17.65 18.86 -18.84
CA GLY A 124 -19.07 19.01 -18.51
C GLY A 124 -19.80 17.69 -18.26
N MET A 125 -19.09 16.55 -18.18
CA MET A 125 -19.70 15.26 -17.88
C MET A 125 -20.24 15.20 -16.45
N THR A 126 -21.45 14.67 -16.32
CA THR A 126 -22.07 14.41 -15.03
C THR A 126 -21.34 13.29 -14.29
N ARG A 127 -21.48 13.25 -12.96
CA ARG A 127 -20.86 12.23 -12.10
C ARG A 127 -21.22 10.79 -12.52
N LYS A 128 -22.43 10.58 -13.04
CA LYS A 128 -22.92 9.28 -13.52
C LYS A 128 -22.21 8.85 -14.81
N GLU A 129 -22.04 9.77 -15.76
CA GLU A 129 -21.38 9.51 -17.04
C GLU A 129 -19.90 9.21 -16.87
N ARG A 130 -19.20 10.00 -16.02
CA ARG A 130 -17.80 9.74 -15.69
C ARG A 130 -17.63 8.33 -15.09
N ARG A 131 -18.54 7.92 -14.20
CA ARG A 131 -18.51 6.58 -13.58
C ARG A 131 -18.71 5.45 -14.59
N ILE A 132 -19.62 5.60 -15.56
CA ILE A 132 -19.86 4.60 -16.61
C ILE A 132 -18.65 4.48 -17.54
N TRP A 133 -18.11 5.62 -17.98
CA TRP A 133 -16.91 5.66 -18.81
C TRP A 133 -15.72 4.99 -18.10
N TRP A 134 -15.56 5.25 -16.82
CA TRP A 134 -14.50 4.68 -16.01
C TRP A 134 -14.67 3.16 -15.79
N GLN A 135 -15.90 2.68 -15.54
CA GLN A 135 -16.18 1.23 -15.54
C GLN A 135 -15.83 0.60 -16.89
N SER A 136 -16.06 1.30 -18.00
CA SER A 136 -15.68 0.81 -19.32
C SER A 136 -14.17 0.74 -19.53
N LEU A 137 -13.35 1.58 -18.88
CA LEU A 137 -11.89 1.47 -18.97
C LEU A 137 -11.33 0.28 -18.19
N ILE A 138 -11.91 -0.05 -17.04
CA ILE A 138 -11.41 -1.12 -16.17
C ILE A 138 -11.93 -2.49 -16.53
N PHE A 139 -13.16 -2.57 -17.05
CA PHE A 139 -13.75 -3.81 -17.52
C PHE A 139 -13.67 -3.97 -19.05
N GLY A 140 -13.21 -2.95 -19.79
CA GLY A 140 -13.21 -2.92 -21.26
C GLY A 140 -12.14 -3.73 -21.97
N ARG A 141 -11.24 -4.42 -21.26
CA ARG A 141 -10.42 -5.49 -21.87
C ARG A 141 -11.11 -6.85 -21.89
N THR A 142 -12.29 -7.00 -21.30
CA THR A 142 -13.05 -8.27 -21.27
C THR A 142 -14.53 -8.12 -21.61
N LEU A 143 -14.86 -7.30 -22.61
CA LEU A 143 -16.07 -7.51 -23.40
C LEU A 143 -15.70 -7.57 -24.89
N ARG A 144 -15.17 -8.74 -25.29
CA ARG A 144 -15.24 -9.19 -26.68
C ARG A 144 -16.70 -9.14 -27.12
N GLY A 145 -16.91 -8.52 -28.27
CA GLY A 145 -17.98 -8.74 -29.25
C GLY A 145 -19.30 -9.30 -28.74
N ARG A 146 -20.32 -8.44 -28.76
CA ARG A 146 -21.63 -8.87 -29.27
C ARG A 146 -21.81 -8.32 -30.68
N ARG A 147 -21.50 -9.17 -31.66
CA ARG A 147 -22.35 -9.36 -32.83
C ARG A 147 -22.97 -10.74 -32.69
#